data_AF-A0A5A9Z116-F1
#
_entry.id   AF-A0A5A9Z116-F1
#
_cell.length_a   1.000
_cell.length_b   1.000
_cell.length_c   1.000
_cell.angle_alpha   90.00
_cell.angle_beta   90.00
_cell.angle_gamma   90.00
#
_symmetry.space_group_name_H-M   'P 1'
#
loop_
_entity.id
_entity.type
_entity.pdbx_description
1 polymer ?
#
loop_
_entity_poly.entity_id
_entity_poly.type
_entity_poly.pdbx_seq_one_letter_code
_entity_poly.pdbx_strand_id
1 'polypeptide(L)'
;MCKAGMAPQPCALVCTKLLQLHCCRVHLAHLLLPAVAQLMSNSTSNTRTAVTLSDFWWTAPGELVEPANEQRGGISGVYRIVDPHTGVLHYVKRQSNHLFRDLSHPLPRPTLLREWKNMQRCAALGVPTAQLVFFDMRHDEKGWHAVLVTRDLAGYVSLENAIRQGSLTPDQQSTALVSVAHALLPLHKARRKHGHLYPKEVFVNMSTTPPRTAVVDWELSRYRFSRSKAAETDLRRLLRSLVQMGLPRAKLAAVVDLYREHGIGLPHNFIETCTR
;
A
#
# COMPACT_ATOMS: atom_id res chain seq x y z
N MET A 1 58.00 -11.59 -41.59
CA MET A 1 58.20 -10.80 -40.36
C MET A 1 56.90 -10.89 -39.55
N CYS A 2 56.61 -11.96 -38.77
CA CYS A 2 56.96 -12.18 -37.34
C CYS A 2 56.80 -10.89 -36.50
N LYS A 3 55.95 -10.75 -35.46
CA LYS A 3 55.28 -11.63 -34.47
C LYS A 3 53.98 -10.94 -33.97
N ALA A 4 52.85 -11.62 -33.73
CA ALA A 4 52.37 -12.16 -32.44
C ALA A 4 52.51 -11.17 -31.25
N GLY A 5 51.51 -10.83 -30.44
CA GLY A 5 50.47 -11.65 -29.79
C GLY A 5 50.57 -11.41 -28.26
N MET A 6 49.49 -11.69 -27.52
CA MET A 6 49.37 -11.79 -26.05
C MET A 6 49.05 -10.53 -25.22
N ALA A 7 47.82 -10.53 -24.69
CA ALA A 7 47.54 -10.10 -23.32
C ALA A 7 48.16 -11.10 -22.32
N PRO A 8 48.37 -10.72 -21.03
CA PRO A 8 47.33 -11.05 -20.04
C PRO A 8 47.21 -10.06 -18.85
N GLN A 9 46.05 -10.11 -18.18
CA GLN A 9 45.81 -9.71 -16.78
C GLN A 9 46.49 -10.72 -15.82
N PRO A 10 46.88 -10.40 -14.56
CA PRO A 10 45.92 -10.48 -13.44
C PRO A 10 46.21 -9.63 -12.17
N CYS A 11 45.23 -9.58 -11.26
CA CYS A 11 45.31 -9.59 -9.76
C CYS A 11 46.17 -8.50 -9.06
N ALA A 12 45.90 -7.97 -7.87
CA ALA A 12 45.16 -8.35 -6.67
C ALA A 12 45.05 -7.06 -5.81
N LEU A 13 43.91 -6.75 -5.18
CA LEU A 13 43.63 -7.02 -3.77
C LEU A 13 44.43 -6.15 -2.76
N VAL A 14 43.84 -5.05 -2.27
CA VAL A 14 44.07 -4.47 -0.93
C VAL A 14 42.71 -3.90 -0.49
N CYS A 15 41.89 -4.60 0.29
CA CYS A 15 41.96 -4.88 1.73
C CYS A 15 41.63 -3.67 2.64
N THR A 16 40.64 -3.93 3.47
CA THR A 16 39.83 -3.11 4.37
C THR A 16 40.55 -2.77 5.68
N LYS A 17 39.94 -1.87 6.48
CA LYS A 17 40.07 -1.66 7.95
C LYS A 17 41.17 -0.65 8.40
N LEU A 18 41.05 0.17 9.45
CA LEU A 18 40.04 0.59 10.45
C LEU A 18 40.78 1.55 11.43
N LEU A 19 40.03 2.21 12.33
CA LEU A 19 40.49 2.96 13.54
C LEU A 19 41.19 4.31 13.27
N GLN A 20 41.11 5.35 14.11
CA GLN A 20 40.31 5.86 15.25
C GLN A 20 41.06 7.16 15.67
N LEU A 21 40.62 7.85 16.74
CA LEU A 21 41.35 8.92 17.50
C LEU A 21 41.11 10.34 16.96
N HIS A 22 40.76 11.38 17.73
CA HIS A 22 40.64 11.68 19.16
C HIS A 22 39.60 12.83 19.31
N CYS A 23 38.64 12.76 20.25
CA CYS A 23 38.66 13.46 21.54
C CYS A 23 39.00 14.96 21.50
N CYS A 24 38.01 15.83 21.74
CA CYS A 24 38.25 17.11 22.40
C CYS A 24 37.01 17.53 23.19
N ARG A 25 37.15 17.57 24.52
CA ARG A 25 36.16 18.03 25.49
C ARG A 25 36.90 18.89 26.51
N VAL A 26 36.22 19.96 26.96
CA VAL A 26 36.41 20.72 28.22
C VAL A 26 37.35 21.95 28.22
N HIS A 27 36.76 23.14 28.35
CA HIS A 27 36.89 24.08 29.49
C HIS A 27 35.79 25.17 29.39
N LEU A 28 34.85 25.30 30.34
CA LEU A 28 34.85 26.16 31.56
C LEU A 28 34.86 27.68 31.21
N ALA A 29 34.08 28.60 31.80
CA ALA A 29 33.27 28.59 33.02
C ALA A 29 32.33 29.84 33.12
N HIS A 30 31.31 29.70 33.99
CA HIS A 30 30.65 30.67 34.90
C HIS A 30 30.06 32.02 34.42
N LEU A 31 28.78 32.25 34.80
CA LEU A 31 28.33 33.24 35.83
C LEU A 31 26.77 33.17 35.97
N LEU A 32 26.28 32.62 37.10
CA LEU A 32 25.46 33.27 38.16
C LEU A 32 23.93 33.47 37.88
N LEU A 33 23.15 32.64 38.57
CA LEU A 33 21.76 32.84 39.07
C LEU A 33 21.85 33.53 40.47
N PRO A 34 20.80 34.16 41.08
CA PRO A 34 19.48 33.53 41.31
C PRO A 34 18.21 34.43 41.51
N ALA A 35 17.05 33.73 41.64
CA ALA A 35 15.79 34.06 42.36
C ALA A 35 14.92 35.21 41.80
N VAL A 36 13.58 35.09 41.70
CA VAL A 36 12.61 35.00 42.82
C VAL A 36 11.34 34.23 42.40
N ALA A 37 10.84 33.43 43.35
CA ALA A 37 9.62 32.62 43.28
C ALA A 37 8.39 33.33 43.87
N GLN A 38 7.22 32.81 43.46
CA GLN A 38 5.88 32.85 44.10
C GLN A 38 4.97 34.08 43.95
N LEU A 39 3.82 33.83 43.31
CA LEU A 39 2.52 34.03 43.93
C LEU A 39 1.52 32.96 43.46
N MET A 40 0.78 32.44 44.43
CA MET A 40 -0.07 31.26 44.42
C MET A 40 -1.51 31.54 43.98
N SER A 41 -2.15 30.47 43.51
CA SER A 41 -3.59 30.20 43.58
C SER A 41 -4.55 30.96 42.66
N ASN A 42 -5.04 30.25 41.63
CA ASN A 42 -6.46 29.89 41.65
C ASN A 42 -6.76 28.62 40.86
N SER A 43 -7.46 27.74 41.57
CA SER A 43 -7.95 26.43 41.20
C SER A 43 -8.92 26.48 40.02
N THR A 44 -8.67 25.69 38.97
CA THR A 44 -9.70 24.79 38.40
C THR A 44 -9.01 23.73 37.56
N SER A 45 -9.00 22.51 38.08
CA SER A 45 -8.70 21.31 37.32
C SER A 45 -9.72 21.18 36.19
N ASN A 46 -9.30 21.44 34.96
CA ASN A 46 -9.99 20.90 33.80
C ASN A 46 -8.93 20.31 32.88
N THR A 47 -8.48 19.11 33.25
CA THR A 47 -7.68 18.24 32.38
C THR A 47 -8.59 17.85 31.22
N ARG A 48 -8.75 18.76 30.25
CA ARG A 48 -9.08 18.36 28.89
C ARG A 48 -7.94 17.45 28.48
N THR A 49 -8.14 16.14 28.65
CA THR A 49 -7.26 15.13 28.10
C THR A 49 -7.08 15.51 26.64
N ALA A 50 -5.91 16.01 26.29
CA ALA A 50 -5.57 16.29 24.92
C ALA A 50 -5.66 14.93 24.22
N VAL A 51 -6.78 14.67 23.53
CA VAL A 51 -6.93 13.49 22.68
C VAL A 51 -5.78 13.62 21.70
N THR A 52 -4.78 12.78 21.86
CA THR A 52 -3.67 12.75 20.93
C THR A 52 -4.25 12.50 19.54
N LEU A 53 -3.65 13.06 18.48
CA LEU A 53 -4.10 12.77 17.10
C LEU A 53 -4.18 11.25 16.83
N SER A 54 -3.41 10.45 17.57
CA SER A 54 -3.49 8.99 17.58
C SER A 54 -4.79 8.43 18.17
N ASP A 55 -5.34 9.01 19.24
CA ASP A 55 -6.57 8.51 19.88
C ASP A 55 -7.84 8.86 19.10
N PHE A 56 -7.81 9.94 18.31
CA PHE A 56 -8.95 10.36 17.48
C PHE A 56 -9.43 9.22 16.57
N TRP A 57 -8.52 8.54 15.87
CA TRP A 57 -8.87 7.50 14.90
C TRP A 57 -9.51 6.25 15.52
N TRP A 58 -9.31 6.03 16.82
CA TRP A 58 -9.91 4.91 17.53
C TRP A 58 -11.41 5.09 17.81
N THR A 59 -11.86 6.33 18.03
CA THR A 59 -13.22 6.62 18.52
C THR A 59 -14.03 7.54 17.63
N ALA A 60 -13.40 8.20 16.65
CA ALA A 60 -14.08 9.13 15.76
C ALA A 60 -15.36 8.52 15.16
N PRO A 61 -16.50 9.23 15.23
CA PRO A 61 -17.74 8.77 14.64
C PRO A 61 -17.64 8.83 13.11
N GLY A 62 -18.31 7.91 12.43
CA GLY A 62 -18.29 7.82 10.98
C GLY A 62 -19.43 6.97 10.45
N GLU A 63 -19.74 7.19 9.17
CA GLU A 63 -20.70 6.35 8.45
C GLU A 63 -20.08 4.97 8.21
N LEU A 64 -20.81 3.91 8.58
CA LEU A 64 -20.38 2.54 8.33
C LEU A 64 -20.60 2.22 6.84
N VAL A 65 -19.50 1.98 6.11
CA VAL A 65 -19.53 1.71 4.66
C VAL A 65 -19.81 0.26 4.37
N GLU A 66 -19.24 -0.62 5.20
CA GLU A 66 -19.41 -2.06 5.11
C GLU A 66 -19.90 -2.55 6.47
N PRO A 67 -21.01 -3.32 6.53
CA PRO A 67 -21.46 -3.92 7.78
C PRO A 67 -20.31 -4.75 8.38
N ALA A 68 -20.22 -4.77 9.70
CA ALA A 68 -19.11 -5.43 10.37
C ALA A 68 -19.08 -6.91 9.96
N ASN A 69 -18.06 -7.32 9.22
CA ASN A 69 -17.91 -8.69 8.80
C ASN A 69 -17.41 -9.49 10.00
N GLU A 70 -18.28 -10.32 10.58
CA GLU A 70 -17.87 -11.37 11.53
C GLU A 70 -17.21 -12.50 10.74
N GLN A 71 -15.91 -12.37 10.50
CA GLN A 71 -15.11 -13.44 9.89
C GLN A 71 -13.90 -13.71 10.77
N ARG A 72 -13.41 -14.96 10.76
CA ARG A 72 -12.21 -15.39 11.51
C ARG A 72 -12.24 -15.15 13.03
N GLY A 73 -13.43 -15.11 13.64
CA GLY A 73 -13.59 -15.01 15.10
C GLY A 73 -13.38 -13.60 15.68
N GLY A 74 -13.37 -12.56 14.83
CA GLY A 74 -13.26 -11.17 15.25
C GLY A 74 -14.20 -10.25 14.46
N ILE A 75 -14.25 -8.98 14.87
CA ILE A 75 -15.09 -7.93 14.29
C ILE A 75 -14.19 -7.01 13.46
N SER A 76 -14.60 -6.71 12.23
CA SER A 76 -13.94 -5.73 11.35
C SER A 76 -14.97 -4.78 10.76
N GLY A 77 -14.76 -3.47 10.87
CA GLY A 77 -15.63 -2.45 10.29
C GLY A 77 -14.86 -1.37 9.55
N VAL A 78 -15.47 -0.80 8.51
CA VAL A 78 -14.91 0.29 7.71
C VAL A 78 -15.79 1.52 7.82
N TYR A 79 -15.21 2.63 8.27
CA TYR A 79 -15.90 3.88 8.52
C TYR A 79 -15.42 4.96 7.56
N ARG A 80 -16.36 5.76 7.05
CA ARG A 80 -16.08 7.04 6.38
C ARG A 80 -16.09 8.15 7.42
N ILE A 81 -14.95 8.83 7.56
CA ILE A 81 -14.75 9.90 8.53
C ILE A 81 -14.20 11.12 7.79
N VAL A 82 -14.94 12.22 7.84
CA VAL A 82 -14.44 13.52 7.40
C VAL A 82 -13.70 14.14 8.56
N ASP A 83 -12.43 14.49 8.36
CA ASP A 83 -11.66 15.22 9.35
C ASP A 83 -12.25 16.64 9.49
N PRO A 84 -12.76 17.02 10.67
CA PRO A 84 -13.42 18.30 10.87
C PRO A 84 -12.46 19.50 10.75
N HIS A 85 -11.14 19.29 10.87
CA HIS A 85 -10.15 20.35 10.77
C HIS A 85 -9.70 20.59 9.33
N THR A 86 -9.60 19.52 8.53
CA THR A 86 -9.09 19.60 7.15
C THR A 86 -10.17 19.47 6.08
N GLY A 87 -11.36 19.00 6.43
CA GLY A 87 -12.44 18.66 5.49
C GLY A 87 -12.14 17.42 4.63
N VAL A 88 -11.01 16.74 4.86
CA VAL A 88 -10.59 15.61 4.05
C VAL A 88 -11.29 14.32 4.50
N LEU A 89 -11.83 13.59 3.54
CA LEU A 89 -12.43 12.28 3.78
C LEU A 89 -11.35 11.20 3.97
N HIS A 90 -11.57 10.34 4.96
CA HIS A 90 -10.74 9.20 5.29
C HIS A 90 -11.57 7.93 5.40
N TYR A 91 -10.96 6.81 5.01
CA TYR A 91 -11.46 5.47 5.31
C TYR A 91 -10.70 4.92 6.51
N VAL A 92 -11.45 4.54 7.54
CA VAL A 92 -10.92 4.04 8.81
C VAL A 92 -11.36 2.59 8.98
N LYS A 93 -10.43 1.66 8.87
CA LYS A 93 -10.67 0.25 9.18
C LYS A 93 -10.36 0.03 10.66
N ARG A 94 -11.32 -0.50 11.42
CA ARG A 94 -11.13 -0.90 12.83
C ARG A 94 -11.37 -2.39 12.97
N GLN A 95 -10.50 -3.07 13.71
CA GLN A 95 -10.57 -4.49 13.96
C GLN A 95 -10.42 -4.82 15.45
N SER A 96 -11.19 -5.81 15.90
CA SER A 96 -11.10 -6.41 17.23
C SER A 96 -11.02 -7.94 17.07
N ASN A 97 -9.94 -8.54 17.56
CA ASN A 97 -9.65 -9.98 17.49
C ASN A 97 -9.76 -10.61 16.08
N HIS A 98 -9.63 -9.79 15.02
CA HIS A 98 -9.57 -10.28 13.65
C HIS A 98 -8.11 -10.61 13.28
N LEU A 99 -7.72 -11.87 13.49
CA LEU A 99 -6.31 -12.27 13.54
C LEU A 99 -5.85 -13.06 12.30
N PHE A 100 -4.54 -13.02 12.06
CA PHE A 100 -3.84 -13.95 11.19
C PHE A 100 -2.64 -14.57 11.89
N ARG A 101 -2.18 -15.71 11.36
CA ARG A 101 -0.91 -16.35 11.72
C ARG A 101 0.05 -16.26 10.55
N ASP A 102 1.32 -16.08 10.86
CA ASP A 102 2.44 -16.08 9.92
C ASP A 102 3.43 -17.15 10.39
N LEU A 103 4.05 -17.90 9.48
CA LEU A 103 5.06 -18.89 9.86
C LEU A 103 6.24 -18.26 10.61
N SER A 104 6.56 -16.99 10.30
CA SER A 104 7.60 -16.23 10.99
C SER A 104 7.19 -15.74 12.38
N HIS A 105 5.89 -15.79 12.71
CA HIS A 105 5.35 -15.28 13.97
C HIS A 105 4.23 -16.23 14.46
N PRO A 106 4.57 -17.20 15.33
CA PRO A 106 3.62 -18.25 15.72
C PRO A 106 2.42 -17.69 16.52
N LEU A 107 2.59 -16.53 17.16
CA LEU A 107 1.51 -15.85 17.87
C LEU A 107 0.62 -15.06 16.88
N PRO A 108 -0.71 -15.15 17.04
CA PRO A 108 -1.64 -14.46 16.16
C PRO A 108 -1.53 -12.94 16.32
N ARG A 109 -1.76 -12.21 15.22
CA ARG A 109 -1.71 -10.73 15.17
C ARG A 109 -2.87 -10.16 14.35
N PRO A 110 -3.24 -8.87 14.51
CA PRO A 110 -4.32 -8.24 13.75
C PRO A 110 -4.07 -8.29 12.23
N THR A 111 -5.08 -8.61 11.42
CA THR A 111 -4.91 -8.63 9.96
C THR A 111 -4.55 -7.26 9.37
N LEU A 112 -4.99 -6.16 9.99
CA LEU A 112 -4.57 -4.81 9.58
C LEU A 112 -3.07 -4.59 9.65
N LEU A 113 -2.33 -5.27 10.54
CA LEU A 113 -0.87 -5.21 10.55
C LEU A 113 -0.28 -5.76 9.25
N ARG A 114 -0.88 -6.83 8.69
CA ARG A 114 -0.46 -7.41 7.41
C ARG A 114 -0.77 -6.45 6.26
N GLU A 115 -1.97 -5.89 6.24
CA GLU A 115 -2.38 -4.93 5.22
C GLU A 115 -1.49 -3.69 5.24
N TRP A 116 -1.28 -3.08 6.40
CA TRP A 116 -0.37 -1.93 6.58
C TRP A 116 1.04 -2.20 6.06
N LYS A 117 1.65 -3.32 6.47
CA LYS A 117 2.99 -3.72 5.97
C LYS A 117 3.01 -3.91 4.46
N ASN A 118 1.93 -4.43 3.88
CA ASN A 118 1.84 -4.63 2.44
C ASN A 118 1.66 -3.29 1.71
N MET A 119 0.85 -2.38 2.22
CA MET A 119 0.71 -1.02 1.68
C MET A 119 2.06 -0.29 1.63
N GLN A 120 2.80 -0.30 2.73
CA GLN A 120 4.13 0.33 2.79
C GLN A 120 5.10 -0.26 1.76
N ARG A 121 5.14 -1.60 1.64
CA ARG A 121 5.99 -2.28 0.65
C ARG A 121 5.58 -1.93 -0.78
N CYS A 122 4.29 -1.94 -1.08
CA CYS A 122 3.79 -1.63 -2.42
C CYS A 122 4.04 -0.16 -2.79
N ALA A 123 3.85 0.77 -1.85
CA ALA A 123 4.20 2.17 -2.04
C ALA A 123 5.72 2.34 -2.29
N ALA A 124 6.57 1.63 -1.54
CA ALA A 124 8.02 1.63 -1.75
C ALA A 124 8.45 1.03 -3.11
N LEU A 125 7.63 0.15 -3.69
CA LEU A 125 7.81 -0.37 -5.05
C LEU A 125 7.33 0.62 -6.13
N GLY A 126 6.74 1.77 -5.77
CA GLY A 126 6.17 2.72 -6.71
C GLY A 126 4.79 2.31 -7.23
N VAL A 127 4.09 1.40 -6.53
CA VAL A 127 2.73 1.00 -6.88
C VAL A 127 1.76 2.05 -6.32
N PRO A 128 0.93 2.69 -7.16
CA PRO A 128 -0.04 3.66 -6.69
C PRO A 128 -1.08 3.03 -5.76
N THR A 129 -1.27 3.60 -4.57
CA THR A 129 -2.26 3.15 -3.59
C THR A 129 -2.83 4.32 -2.81
N ALA A 130 -3.89 4.07 -2.02
CA ALA A 130 -4.44 5.07 -1.11
C ALA A 130 -3.37 5.51 -0.12
N GLN A 131 -3.30 6.83 0.13
CA GLN A 131 -2.30 7.38 1.03
C GLN A 131 -2.56 6.88 2.45
N LEU A 132 -1.57 6.19 3.02
CA LEU A 132 -1.58 5.80 4.42
C LEU A 132 -1.44 7.04 5.31
N VAL A 133 -2.39 7.22 6.23
CA VAL A 133 -2.41 8.35 7.17
C VAL A 133 -2.02 7.92 8.57
N PHE A 134 -2.57 6.79 9.03
CA PHE A 134 -2.35 6.31 10.39
C PHE A 134 -2.47 4.79 10.47
N PHE A 135 -1.69 4.20 11.37
CA PHE A 135 -1.83 2.81 11.76
C PHE A 135 -1.42 2.66 13.22
N ASP A 136 -2.23 1.95 13.99
CA ASP A 136 -1.92 1.60 15.38
C ASP A 136 -2.52 0.23 15.72
N MET A 137 -1.92 -0.47 16.67
CA MET A 137 -2.44 -1.71 17.22
C MET A 137 -2.18 -1.79 18.73
N ARG A 138 -3.18 -2.25 19.48
CA ARG A 138 -3.18 -2.34 20.94
C ARG A 138 -3.56 -3.75 21.35
N HIS A 139 -3.05 -4.19 22.50
CA HIS A 139 -3.43 -5.46 23.11
C HIS A 139 -3.78 -5.22 24.58
N ASP A 140 -5.00 -5.58 24.97
CA ASP A 140 -5.51 -5.46 26.33
C ASP A 140 -6.24 -6.75 26.76
N GLU A 141 -6.97 -6.70 27.89
CA GLU A 141 -7.73 -7.84 28.42
C GLU A 141 -8.82 -8.37 27.46
N LYS A 142 -9.34 -7.53 26.56
CA LYS A 142 -10.32 -7.91 25.53
C LYS A 142 -9.65 -8.43 24.27
N GLY A 143 -8.31 -8.37 24.19
CA GLY A 143 -7.49 -8.93 23.16
C GLY A 143 -6.88 -7.88 22.23
N TRP A 144 -6.76 -8.24 20.96
CA TRP A 144 -6.09 -7.41 19.96
C TRP A 144 -7.06 -6.43 19.31
N HIS A 145 -6.64 -5.18 19.25
CA HIS A 145 -7.34 -4.12 18.53
C HIS A 145 -6.38 -3.47 17.53
N ALA A 146 -6.88 -3.10 16.35
CA ALA A 146 -6.08 -2.40 15.35
C ALA A 146 -6.92 -1.38 14.58
N VAL A 147 -6.27 -0.29 14.17
CA VAL A 147 -6.85 0.74 13.30
C VAL A 147 -5.90 1.04 12.15
N LEU A 148 -6.46 1.18 10.95
CA LEU A 148 -5.75 1.56 9.73
C LEU A 148 -6.54 2.68 9.05
N VAL A 149 -5.87 3.78 8.76
CA VAL A 149 -6.49 4.98 8.17
C VAL A 149 -5.82 5.29 6.85
N THR A 150 -6.65 5.44 5.82
CA THR A 150 -6.23 5.88 4.50
C THR A 150 -7.02 7.10 4.06
N ARG A 151 -6.38 8.01 3.35
CA ARG A 151 -7.08 9.12 2.69
C ARG A 151 -7.98 8.59 1.58
N ASP A 152 -9.11 9.25 1.37
CA ASP A 152 -10.00 8.99 0.23
C ASP A 152 -9.29 9.12 -1.12
N LEU A 153 -9.77 8.36 -2.10
CA LEU A 153 -9.35 8.44 -3.50
C LEU A 153 -10.25 9.43 -4.26
N ALA A 154 -10.25 10.69 -3.82
CA ALA A 154 -11.08 11.74 -4.41
C ALA A 154 -10.85 11.86 -5.93
N GLY A 155 -11.95 11.86 -6.69
CA GLY A 155 -11.94 11.92 -8.16
C GLY A 155 -11.60 10.60 -8.87
N TYR A 156 -11.39 9.51 -8.12
CA TYR A 156 -11.28 8.18 -8.70
C TYR A 156 -12.64 7.46 -8.69
N VAL A 157 -12.81 6.56 -9.66
CA VAL A 157 -13.92 5.61 -9.72
C VAL A 157 -13.36 4.20 -9.80
N SER A 158 -13.99 3.22 -9.14
CA SER A 158 -13.57 1.83 -9.28
C SER A 158 -13.79 1.36 -10.72
N LEU A 159 -12.90 0.53 -11.24
CA LEU A 159 -12.99 0.02 -12.61
C LEU A 159 -14.26 -0.81 -12.79
N GLU A 160 -14.71 -1.52 -11.74
CA GLU A 160 -16.02 -2.19 -11.72
C GLU A 160 -17.17 -1.21 -11.98
N ASN A 161 -17.27 -0.13 -11.20
CA ASN A 161 -18.35 0.84 -11.35
C ASN A 161 -18.26 1.57 -12.68
N ALA A 162 -17.05 1.93 -13.10
CA ALA A 162 -16.81 2.65 -14.33
C ALA A 162 -17.34 1.89 -15.56
N ILE A 163 -17.12 0.57 -15.58
CA ILE A 163 -17.60 -0.33 -16.64
C ILE A 163 -19.10 -0.60 -16.51
N ARG A 164 -19.60 -0.97 -15.32
CA ARG A 164 -21.02 -1.31 -15.13
C ARG A 164 -21.96 -0.14 -15.42
N GLN A 165 -21.54 1.07 -15.08
CA GLN A 165 -22.34 2.28 -15.31
C GLN A 165 -22.17 2.84 -16.72
N GLY A 166 -21.31 2.25 -17.57
CA GLY A 166 -21.06 2.74 -18.92
C GLY A 166 -20.40 4.12 -18.96
N SER A 167 -19.72 4.53 -17.89
CA SER A 167 -19.15 5.88 -17.74
C SER A 167 -17.91 6.14 -18.60
N LEU A 168 -17.30 5.09 -19.15
CA LEU A 168 -16.11 5.16 -20.00
C LEU A 168 -16.48 4.89 -21.46
N THR A 169 -16.10 5.82 -22.35
CA THR A 169 -16.13 5.56 -23.80
C THR A 169 -15.20 4.39 -24.16
N PRO A 170 -15.37 3.75 -25.33
CA PRO A 170 -14.48 2.68 -25.76
C PRO A 170 -12.99 3.06 -25.71
N ASP A 171 -12.62 4.29 -26.08
CA ASP A 171 -11.23 4.74 -26.02
C ASP A 171 -10.75 4.94 -24.58
N GLN A 172 -11.60 5.52 -23.72
CA GLN A 172 -11.31 5.66 -22.30
C GLN A 172 -11.13 4.30 -21.60
N GLN A 173 -11.87 3.26 -21.99
CA GLN A 173 -11.65 1.91 -21.49
C GLN A 173 -10.25 1.40 -21.84
N SER A 174 -9.81 1.57 -23.09
CA SER A 174 -8.47 1.16 -23.52
C SER A 174 -7.39 1.92 -22.74
N THR A 175 -7.53 3.24 -22.61
CA THR A 175 -6.60 4.09 -21.87
C THR A 175 -6.56 3.73 -20.38
N ALA A 176 -7.71 3.44 -19.76
CA ALA A 176 -7.79 2.99 -18.38
C ALA A 176 -7.03 1.67 -18.18
N LEU A 177 -7.21 0.69 -19.07
CA LEU A 177 -6.51 -0.60 -18.99
C LEU A 177 -4.99 -0.44 -19.09
N VAL A 178 -4.51 0.44 -19.97
CA VAL A 178 -3.08 0.75 -20.10
C VAL A 178 -2.56 1.43 -18.82
N SER A 179 -3.28 2.41 -18.26
CA SER A 179 -2.92 3.04 -16.98
C SER A 179 -2.84 2.01 -15.84
N VAL A 180 -3.81 1.10 -15.77
CA VAL A 180 -3.83 0.01 -14.77
C VAL A 180 -2.66 -0.94 -14.96
N ALA A 181 -2.34 -1.30 -16.20
CA ALA A 181 -1.22 -2.17 -16.51
C ALA A 181 0.11 -1.52 -16.05
N HIS A 182 0.33 -0.24 -16.36
CA HIS A 182 1.49 0.52 -15.89
C HIS A 182 1.58 0.60 -14.37
N ALA A 183 0.45 0.83 -13.68
CA ALA A 183 0.42 0.90 -12.22
C ALA A 183 0.81 -0.44 -11.54
N LEU A 184 0.53 -1.57 -12.19
CA LEU A 184 0.81 -2.91 -11.67
C LEU A 184 2.21 -3.43 -12.04
N LEU A 185 2.85 -2.88 -13.08
CA LEU A 185 4.18 -3.32 -13.51
C LEU A 185 5.22 -3.34 -12.38
N PRO A 186 5.36 -2.31 -11.52
CA PRO A 186 6.37 -2.33 -10.45
C PRO A 186 6.14 -3.47 -9.45
N LEU A 187 4.88 -3.77 -9.13
CA LEU A 187 4.50 -4.88 -8.27
C LEU A 187 4.99 -6.22 -8.85
N HIS A 188 4.66 -6.47 -10.10
CA HIS A 188 4.95 -7.75 -10.76
C HIS A 188 6.44 -7.89 -11.12
N LYS A 189 7.13 -6.79 -11.46
CA LYS A 189 8.59 -6.75 -11.63
C LYS A 189 9.31 -7.15 -10.34
N ALA A 190 8.78 -6.79 -9.18
CA ALA A 190 9.29 -7.22 -7.87
C ALA A 190 8.92 -8.68 -7.50
N ARG A 191 8.38 -9.47 -8.44
CA ARG A 191 7.84 -10.83 -8.21
C ARG A 191 6.76 -10.87 -7.14
N ARG A 192 6.09 -9.75 -6.90
CA ARG A 192 5.03 -9.63 -5.91
C ARG A 192 3.69 -9.58 -6.63
N LYS A 193 2.64 -10.08 -6.00
CA LYS A 193 1.28 -10.01 -6.50
C LYS A 193 0.36 -9.34 -5.49
N HIS A 194 -0.77 -8.85 -5.96
CA HIS A 194 -1.87 -8.33 -5.16
C HIS A 194 -2.57 -9.47 -4.42
N GLY A 195 -2.88 -10.56 -5.13
CA GLY A 195 -3.48 -11.77 -4.53
C GLY A 195 -5.00 -11.74 -4.39
N HIS A 196 -5.64 -10.56 -4.46
CA HIS A 196 -7.09 -10.34 -4.50
C HIS A 196 -7.50 -9.32 -5.59
N LEU A 197 -6.82 -9.30 -6.76
CA LEU A 197 -7.02 -8.23 -7.74
C LEU A 197 -8.34 -8.39 -8.53
N TYR A 198 -9.39 -7.72 -8.06
CA TYR A 198 -10.68 -7.59 -8.73
C TYR A 198 -10.90 -6.15 -9.24
N PRO A 199 -11.78 -5.93 -10.23
CA PRO A 199 -12.05 -4.59 -10.76
C PRO A 199 -12.51 -3.57 -9.70
N LYS A 200 -13.16 -4.02 -8.62
CA LYS A 200 -13.54 -3.17 -7.49
C LYS A 200 -12.36 -2.66 -6.65
N GLU A 201 -11.21 -3.34 -6.67
CA GLU A 201 -10.00 -2.96 -5.93
C GLU A 201 -9.06 -2.05 -6.76
N VAL A 202 -9.44 -1.76 -8.01
CA VAL A 202 -8.67 -0.93 -8.94
C VAL A 202 -9.47 0.32 -9.24
N PHE A 203 -8.89 1.46 -8.96
CA PHE A 203 -9.51 2.76 -9.09
C PHE A 203 -8.80 3.56 -10.17
N VAL A 204 -9.56 4.22 -11.06
CA VAL A 204 -9.03 5.03 -12.15
C VAL A 204 -9.55 6.46 -12.05
N ASN A 205 -8.70 7.42 -12.39
CA ASN A 205 -9.05 8.83 -12.53
C ASN A 205 -8.75 9.27 -13.96
N MET A 206 -9.82 9.38 -14.75
CA MET A 206 -9.77 9.75 -16.17
C MET A 206 -9.82 11.26 -16.42
N SER A 207 -10.00 12.10 -15.39
CA SER A 207 -9.97 13.56 -15.56
C SER A 207 -8.54 14.12 -15.61
N THR A 208 -7.54 13.27 -15.33
CA THR A 208 -6.12 13.62 -15.40
C THR A 208 -5.49 13.17 -16.72
N THR A 209 -4.49 13.92 -17.19
CA THR A 209 -3.69 13.55 -18.37
C THR A 209 -2.20 13.54 -17.98
N PRO A 210 -1.53 12.37 -17.98
CA PRO A 210 -2.07 11.04 -18.24
C PRO A 210 -3.03 10.56 -17.12
N PRO A 211 -3.96 9.62 -17.41
CA PRO A 211 -4.86 9.07 -16.41
C PRO A 211 -4.13 8.35 -15.28
N ARG A 212 -4.64 8.50 -14.06
CA ARG A 212 -4.06 7.90 -12.86
C ARG A 212 -4.81 6.64 -12.44
N THR A 213 -4.09 5.70 -11.87
CA THR A 213 -4.64 4.48 -11.25
C THR A 213 -4.23 4.45 -9.78
N ALA A 214 -5.08 3.90 -8.94
CA ALA A 214 -4.76 3.50 -7.57
C ALA A 214 -5.28 2.09 -7.30
N VAL A 215 -4.53 1.29 -6.54
CA VAL A 215 -4.92 -0.06 -6.13
C VAL A 215 -5.06 -0.11 -4.61
N VAL A 216 -6.13 -0.73 -4.14
CA VAL A 216 -6.48 -0.85 -2.72
C VAL A 216 -6.62 -2.33 -2.32
N ASP A 217 -6.89 -2.61 -1.04
CA ASP A 217 -7.00 -3.96 -0.47
C ASP A 217 -5.72 -4.82 -0.59
N TRP A 218 -4.69 -4.42 0.17
CA TRP A 218 -3.40 -5.09 0.14
C TRP A 218 -3.28 -6.29 1.10
N GLU A 219 -4.37 -6.76 1.72
CA GLU A 219 -4.34 -7.78 2.78
C GLU A 219 -3.62 -9.06 2.30
N LEU A 220 -3.88 -9.49 1.06
CA LEU A 220 -3.42 -10.78 0.52
C LEU A 220 -2.14 -10.69 -0.33
N SER A 221 -1.51 -9.51 -0.38
CA SER A 221 -0.31 -9.28 -1.20
C SER A 221 0.89 -10.07 -0.69
N ARG A 222 1.62 -10.70 -1.62
CA ARG A 222 2.72 -11.63 -1.32
C ARG A 222 3.64 -11.87 -2.51
N TYR A 223 4.83 -12.40 -2.23
CA TYR A 223 5.80 -12.79 -3.26
C TYR A 223 5.39 -14.07 -4.00
N ARG A 224 5.93 -14.23 -5.20
CA ARG A 224 5.87 -15.41 -6.06
C ARG A 224 7.26 -15.74 -6.56
N PHE A 225 7.41 -16.96 -7.09
CA PHE A 225 8.69 -17.46 -7.59
C PHE A 225 9.24 -16.62 -8.75
N SER A 226 8.38 -16.18 -9.67
CA SER A 226 8.76 -15.41 -10.85
C SER A 226 7.85 -14.20 -11.10
N ARG A 227 8.36 -13.24 -11.89
CA ARG A 227 7.62 -12.04 -12.35
C ARG A 227 6.38 -12.46 -13.15
N SER A 228 6.57 -13.37 -14.09
CA SER A 228 5.49 -13.96 -14.89
C SER A 228 4.41 -14.60 -14.03
N LYS A 229 4.77 -15.37 -12.98
CA LYS A 229 3.76 -16.02 -12.15
C LYS A 229 3.00 -15.05 -11.24
N ALA A 230 3.65 -13.95 -10.83
CA ALA A 230 2.95 -12.87 -10.14
C ALA A 230 1.92 -12.22 -11.07
N ALA A 231 2.36 -11.76 -12.24
CA ALA A 231 1.53 -11.11 -13.23
C ALA A 231 0.37 -11.98 -13.71
N GLU A 232 0.66 -13.22 -14.14
CA GLU A 232 -0.35 -14.16 -14.66
C GLU A 232 -1.49 -14.36 -13.66
N THR A 233 -1.18 -14.54 -12.37
CA THR A 233 -2.23 -14.83 -11.38
C THR A 233 -3.13 -13.64 -11.06
N ASP A 234 -2.57 -12.43 -11.05
CA ASP A 234 -3.34 -11.21 -10.81
C ASP A 234 -4.13 -10.80 -12.06
N LEU A 235 -3.45 -10.72 -13.21
CA LEU A 235 -4.07 -10.33 -14.48
C LEU A 235 -5.14 -11.32 -14.91
N ARG A 236 -4.95 -12.63 -14.70
CA ARG A 236 -5.99 -13.61 -15.03
C ARG A 236 -7.30 -13.31 -14.31
N ARG A 237 -7.22 -12.92 -13.04
CA ARG A 237 -8.42 -12.61 -12.26
C ARG A 237 -9.05 -11.31 -12.71
N LEU A 238 -8.26 -10.25 -12.82
CA LEU A 238 -8.74 -8.93 -13.22
C LEU A 238 -9.39 -8.97 -14.62
N LEU A 239 -8.66 -9.47 -15.62
CA LEU A 239 -9.12 -9.44 -17.01
C LEU A 239 -10.31 -10.37 -17.25
N ARG A 240 -10.35 -11.55 -16.61
CA ARG A 240 -11.52 -12.43 -16.64
C ARG A 240 -12.76 -11.70 -16.13
N SER A 241 -12.63 -11.04 -14.97
CA SER A 241 -13.74 -10.34 -14.34
C SER A 241 -14.25 -9.17 -15.21
N LEU A 242 -13.33 -8.44 -15.86
CA LEU A 242 -13.71 -7.36 -16.78
C LEU A 242 -14.44 -7.87 -18.03
N VAL A 243 -13.99 -8.99 -18.61
CA VAL A 243 -14.69 -9.60 -19.76
C VAL A 243 -16.08 -10.09 -19.38
N GLN A 244 -16.24 -10.67 -18.19
CA GLN A 244 -17.56 -11.06 -17.65
C GLN A 244 -18.49 -9.86 -17.43
N MET A 245 -17.93 -8.66 -17.22
CA MET A 245 -18.69 -7.40 -17.12
C MET A 245 -18.99 -6.76 -18.49
N GLY A 246 -18.64 -7.41 -19.61
CA GLY A 246 -18.92 -6.92 -20.96
C GLY A 246 -17.77 -6.18 -21.65
N LEU A 247 -16.58 -6.12 -21.05
CA LEU A 247 -15.41 -5.55 -21.71
C LEU A 247 -15.01 -6.42 -22.94
N PRO A 248 -14.91 -5.85 -24.15
CA PRO A 248 -14.50 -6.61 -25.34
C PRO A 248 -13.12 -7.26 -25.18
N ARG A 249 -13.02 -8.56 -25.51
CA ARG A 249 -11.77 -9.33 -25.42
C ARG A 249 -10.60 -8.71 -26.20
N ALA A 250 -10.88 -8.04 -27.32
CA ALA A 250 -9.87 -7.37 -28.13
C ALA A 250 -9.07 -6.31 -27.35
N LYS A 251 -9.67 -5.68 -26.32
CA LYS A 251 -8.99 -4.67 -25.49
C LYS A 251 -7.91 -5.24 -24.57
N LEU A 252 -7.93 -6.56 -24.33
CA LEU A 252 -6.96 -7.22 -23.45
C LEU A 252 -5.57 -7.32 -24.08
N ALA A 253 -5.48 -7.28 -25.42
CA ALA A 253 -4.22 -7.37 -26.15
C ALA A 253 -3.23 -6.29 -25.70
N ALA A 254 -3.67 -5.04 -25.59
CA ALA A 254 -2.85 -3.92 -25.15
C ALA A 254 -2.20 -4.16 -23.77
N VAL A 255 -2.92 -4.79 -22.83
CA VAL A 255 -2.37 -5.13 -21.52
C VAL A 255 -1.29 -6.21 -21.64
N VAL A 256 -1.57 -7.25 -22.43
CA VAL A 256 -0.64 -8.38 -22.59
C VAL A 256 0.65 -7.95 -23.30
N ASP A 257 0.52 -7.16 -24.36
CA ASP A 257 1.66 -6.69 -25.16
C ASP A 257 2.54 -5.74 -24.33
N LEU A 258 1.93 -4.82 -23.57
CA LEU A 258 2.65 -3.96 -22.63
C LEU A 258 3.46 -4.77 -21.61
N TYR A 259 2.92 -5.87 -21.08
CA TYR A 259 3.68 -6.74 -20.16
C TYR A 259 4.87 -7.43 -20.86
N ARG A 260 4.69 -7.87 -22.10
CA ARG A 260 5.75 -8.50 -22.90
C ARG A 260 6.86 -7.51 -23.23
N GLU A 261 6.51 -6.30 -23.64
CA GLU A 261 7.46 -5.19 -23.86
C GLU A 261 8.30 -4.88 -22.62
N HIS A 262 7.71 -5.01 -21.43
CA HIS A 262 8.40 -4.81 -20.15
C HIS A 262 9.13 -6.07 -19.62
N GLY A 263 9.30 -7.09 -20.47
CA GLY A 263 10.07 -8.30 -20.16
C GLY A 263 9.36 -9.26 -19.18
N ILE A 264 8.04 -9.17 -19.05
CA ILE A 264 7.23 -10.10 -18.26
C ILE A 264 6.49 -11.04 -19.22
N GLY A 265 7.05 -12.23 -19.43
CA GLY A 265 6.47 -13.24 -20.32
C GLY A 265 5.14 -13.77 -19.77
N LEU A 266 4.03 -13.45 -20.44
CA LEU A 266 2.74 -14.11 -20.28
C LEU A 266 2.59 -15.21 -21.35
N PRO A 267 1.84 -16.30 -21.08
CA PRO A 267 1.59 -17.35 -22.07
C PRO A 267 1.11 -16.79 -23.42
N HIS A 268 1.49 -17.43 -24.53
CA HIS A 268 1.02 -17.03 -25.87
C HIS A 268 -0.52 -16.95 -25.91
N ASN A 269 -1.17 -18.00 -25.41
CA ASN A 269 -2.63 -18.15 -25.35
C ASN A 269 -3.27 -17.57 -24.07
N PHE A 270 -2.64 -16.53 -23.48
CA PHE A 270 -3.08 -16.01 -22.19
C PHE A 270 -4.50 -15.45 -22.25
N ILE A 271 -4.87 -14.74 -23.33
CA ILE A 271 -6.21 -14.14 -23.47
C ILE A 271 -7.27 -15.24 -23.57
N GLU A 272 -7.03 -16.27 -24.39
CA GLU A 272 -7.96 -17.39 -24.57
C GLU A 272 -8.13 -18.17 -23.25
N THR A 273 -7.04 -18.47 -22.55
CA THR A 273 -7.09 -19.24 -21.30
C THR A 273 -7.63 -18.43 -20.11
N CYS A 274 -7.43 -17.11 -20.10
CA CYS A 274 -7.94 -16.21 -19.07
C CYS A 274 -9.46 -16.03 -19.17
N THR A 275 -9.99 -16.01 -20.39
CA THR A 275 -11.39 -15.66 -20.67
C THR A 275 -12.32 -16.85 -20.90
N ARG A 276 -11.79 -18.08 -20.81
CA ARG A 276 -12.53 -19.29 -20.46
C ARG A 276 -12.86 -19.28 -18.97
#